data_AF-A0A957A6P2-F1
#
_entry.id   AF-A0A957A6P2-F1
#
_cell.length_a   1.000
_cell.length_b   1.000
_cell.length_c   1.000
_cell.angle_alpha   90.00
_cell.angle_beta   90.00
_cell.angle_gamma   90.00
#
_symmetry.space_group_name_H-M   'P 1'
#
loop_
_entity.id
_entity.type
_entity.pdbx_description
1 polymer ?
#
loop_
_entity_poly.entity_id
_entity_poly.type
_entity_poly.pdbx_seq_one_letter_code
_entity_poly.pdbx_strand_id
1 'polypeptide(L)' 'LNKLKYYRISKQPKHVRDITSIVLNQGAELDVQYINGWVEYLGVTDIWQDIVGRIEAPDF' A
#
# COMPACT_ATOMS: atom_id res chain seq x y z
N LEU A 1 7.23 -1.17 -0.67
CA LEU A 1 7.22 -2.05 -1.87
C LEU A 1 7.44 -3.53 -1.56
N ASN A 2 8.53 -3.96 -0.90
CA ASN A 2 8.72 -5.40 -0.57
C ASN A 2 7.56 -6.01 0.24
N LYS A 3 6.98 -5.25 1.18
CA LYS A 3 5.79 -5.70 1.94
C LYS A 3 4.57 -5.98 1.05
N LEU A 4 4.37 -5.25 -0.06
CA LEU A 4 3.28 -5.50 -1.03
C LEU A 4 3.50 -6.83 -1.76
N LYS A 5 4.73 -7.10 -2.20
CA LYS A 5 5.10 -8.40 -2.80
C LYS A 5 4.87 -9.56 -1.83
N TYR A 6 5.30 -9.42 -0.58
CA TYR A 6 5.11 -10.46 0.44
C TYR A 6 3.64 -10.64 0.79
N TYR A 7 2.84 -9.58 0.82
CA TYR A 7 1.39 -9.72 0.97
C TYR A 7 0.77 -10.48 -0.20
N ARG A 8 1.17 -10.20 -1.45
CA ARG A 8 0.66 -10.94 -2.61
C ARG A 8 0.87 -12.45 -2.49
N ILE A 9 2.03 -12.88 -2.00
CA ILE A 9 2.41 -14.30 -1.85
C ILE A 9 1.79 -14.92 -0.59
N SER A 10 1.87 -14.24 0.55
CA SER A 10 1.51 -14.81 1.86
C SER A 10 0.08 -14.54 2.30
N LYS A 11 -0.57 -13.53 1.71
CA LYS A 11 -1.88 -12.97 2.12
C LYS A 11 -1.97 -12.61 3.61
N GLN A 12 -0.85 -12.47 4.31
CA GLN A 12 -0.83 -12.20 5.75
C GLN A 12 -1.26 -10.74 6.05
N PRO A 13 -2.34 -10.51 6.81
CA PRO A 13 -2.91 -9.17 7.05
C PRO A 13 -1.95 -8.17 7.70
N LYS A 14 -0.95 -8.67 8.47
CA LYS A 14 0.05 -7.81 9.13
C LYS A 14 0.81 -6.91 8.17
N HIS A 15 1.04 -7.37 6.94
CA HIS A 15 1.78 -6.59 5.94
C HIS A 15 0.99 -5.40 5.43
N VAL A 16 -0.33 -5.54 5.25
CA VAL A 16 -1.23 -4.46 4.86
C VAL A 16 -1.28 -3.40 5.96
N ARG A 17 -1.43 -3.81 7.22
CA ARG A 17 -1.43 -2.90 8.37
C ARG A 17 -0.16 -2.06 8.44
N ASP A 18 1.01 -2.70 8.34
CA ASP A 18 2.29 -2.02 8.37
C ASP A 18 2.44 -0.99 7.24
N ILE A 19 2.01 -1.33 6.02
CA ILE A 19 2.07 -0.41 4.87
C ILE A 19 1.14 0.78 5.11
N THR A 20 -0.08 0.51 5.59
CA THR A 20 -1.07 1.54 5.91
C THR A 20 -0.51 2.53 6.94
N SER A 21 0.11 2.05 8.01
CA SER A 21 0.74 2.91 9.02
C SER A 21 1.90 3.74 8.47
N ILE A 22 2.71 3.19 7.55
CA ILE A 22 3.80 3.94 6.90
C ILE A 22 3.23 5.06 6.01
N VAL A 23 2.21 4.76 5.22
CA VAL A 23 1.55 5.72 4.33
C VAL A 23 0.91 6.84 5.12
N LEU A 24 0.16 6.52 6.19
CA LEU A 24 -0.46 7.51 7.07
C LEU A 24 0.57 8.41 7.76
N ASN A 25 1.71 7.87 8.19
CA ASN A 25 2.77 8.66 8.84
C ASN A 25 3.52 9.57 7.86
N GLN A 26 3.66 9.20 6.58
CA GLN A 26 4.28 10.05 5.56
C GLN A 26 3.30 11.10 5.01
N GLY A 27 2.01 10.81 5.01
CA GLY A 27 0.96 11.77 4.64
C GLY A 27 1.23 12.44 3.29
N ALA A 28 1.24 13.77 3.27
CA ALA A 28 1.43 14.57 2.06
C ALA A 28 2.88 14.55 1.51
N GLU A 29 3.86 14.08 2.27
CA GLU A 29 5.25 13.95 1.82
C GLU A 29 5.49 12.66 1.01
N LEU A 30 4.48 11.79 0.95
CA LEU A 30 4.54 10.56 0.19
C LEU A 30 4.54 10.86 -1.31
N ASP A 31 5.61 10.48 -2.01
CA ASP A 31 5.63 10.51 -3.47
C ASP A 31 4.79 9.37 -4.06
N VAL A 32 3.49 9.64 -4.20
CA VAL A 32 2.51 8.71 -4.74
C VAL A 32 2.83 8.34 -6.19
N GLN A 33 3.38 9.26 -6.98
CA GLN A 33 3.71 8.99 -8.38
C GLN A 33 4.87 7.99 -8.51
N TYR A 34 5.91 8.16 -7.69
CA TYR A 34 7.02 7.21 -7.62
C TYR A 34 6.53 5.82 -7.20
N ILE A 35 5.67 5.75 -6.18
CA ILE A 35 5.10 4.48 -5.70
C ILE A 35 4.22 3.83 -6.78
N ASN A 36 3.42 4.63 -7.50
CA ASN A 36 2.57 4.14 -8.59
C ASN A 36 3.40 3.46 -9.69
N GLY A 37 4.55 4.03 -10.07
CA GLY A 37 5.44 3.39 -11.05
C GLY A 37 5.97 2.03 -10.56
N TRP A 38 6.28 1.91 -9.26
CA TRP A 38 6.71 0.65 -8.69
C TRP A 38 5.60 -0.37 -8.50
N VAL A 39 4.39 0.02 -8.10
CA VAL A 39 3.30 -0.94 -7.90
C VAL A 39 2.84 -1.54 -9.22
N GLU A 40 2.87 -0.75 -10.30
CA GLU A 40 2.63 -1.20 -11.67
C GLU A 40 3.72 -2.17 -12.13
N TYR A 41 4.99 -1.77 -12.04
CA TYR A 41 6.13 -2.62 -12.39
C TYR A 41 6.13 -3.96 -11.65
N LEU A 42 5.65 -3.98 -10.41
CA LEU A 42 5.60 -5.17 -9.57
C LEU A 42 4.30 -5.98 -9.71
N GLY A 43 3.30 -5.47 -10.43
CA GLY A 43 1.98 -6.10 -10.61
C GLY A 43 1.19 -6.22 -9.30
N VAL A 44 1.23 -5.19 -8.45
CA VAL A 44 0.55 -5.13 -7.13
C VAL A 44 -0.37 -3.91 -7.02
N THR A 45 -0.78 -3.34 -8.15
CA THR A 45 -1.64 -2.14 -8.23
C THR A 45 -2.98 -2.34 -7.52
N ASP A 46 -3.57 -3.52 -7.63
CA ASP A 46 -4.83 -3.89 -6.96
C ASP A 46 -4.74 -3.77 -5.44
N ILE A 47 -3.66 -4.31 -4.86
CA ILE A 47 -3.38 -4.27 -3.42
C ILE A 47 -3.12 -2.82 -2.98
N TRP A 48 -2.41 -2.04 -3.80
CA TRP A 48 -2.12 -0.64 -3.51
C TRP A 48 -3.39 0.21 -3.48
N GLN A 49 -4.28 0.02 -4.46
CA GLN A 49 -5.58 0.71 -4.52
C GLN A 49 -6.46 0.36 -3.32
N ASP A 50 -6.50 -0.91 -2.89
CA ASP A 50 -7.23 -1.34 -1.69
C ASP A 50 -6.69 -0.65 -0.42
N ILE A 51 -5.37 -0.51 -0.30
CA ILE A 51 -4.75 0.20 0.84
C ILE A 51 -5.09 1.69 0.83
N VAL A 52 -4.94 2.36 -0.32
CA VAL A 52 -5.25 3.79 -0.46
C VAL A 52 -6.74 4.04 -0.19
N GLY A 53 -7.62 3.21 -0.73
CA GLY A 53 -9.07 3.33 -0.50
C GLY A 53 -9.45 3.23 0.99
N ARG A 54 -8.80 2.33 1.75
CA ARG A 54 -9.01 2.22 3.21
C ARG A 54 -8.48 3.42 4.01
N ILE A 55 -7.49 4.14 3.47
CA ILE A 55 -6.94 5.35 4.10
C ILE A 55 -7.84 6.55 3.83
N GLU A 56 -8.35 6.67 2.60
CA GLU A 56 -9.26 7.74 2.19
C GLU A 56 -10.67 7.58 2.77
N ALA A 57 -11.08 6.34 3.09
CA ALA A 57 -12.31 6.01 3.79
C ALA A 57 -12.01 5.32 5.14
N PRO A 58 -11.59 6.06 6.18
CA PRO A 58 -11.16 5.50 7.46
C PRO A 58 -12.29 4.87 8.31
N ASP A 59 -13.55 4.97 7.89
CA ASP A 59 -14.69 4.43 8.63
C ASP A 59 -14.97 2.96 8.28
N PHE A 60 -14.20 2.05 8.90
CA PHE A 60 -14.59 0.69 9.28
C PHE A 60 -13.84 0.21 10.52
#